data_AF-A0A3C2AXT2-F1
#
_entry.id   AF-A0A3C2AXT2-F1
#
_cell.length_a   1.000
_cell.length_b   1.000
_cell.length_c   1.000
_cell.angle_alpha   90.00
_cell.angle_beta   90.00
_cell.angle_gamma   90.00
#
_symmetry.space_group_name_H-M   'P 1'
#
loop_
_entity.id
_entity.type
_entity.pdbx_description
1 polymer ?
#
loop_
_entity_poly.entity_id
_entity_poly.type
_entity_poly.pdbx_seq_one_letter_code
_entity_poly.pdbx_strand_id
1 'polypeptide(L)'
;ADGRTTGDRVDTLAAATTGLSASEMQRVAEQGTLLAQAASEASEREYRSLVDRVVGSARDDDGTERLERQRRSARLRWWTGNDGMWNLAGTFDPVRGTELEARLRSTIEALFHGQPPA
;
A
#
# COMPACT_ATOMS: atom_id res chain seq x y z
N ALA A 1 -38.01 18.95 6.21
CA ALA A 1 -38.20 17.47 6.30
C ALA A 1 -36.81 16.83 6.41
N ASP A 2 -35.99 17.36 7.31
CA ASP A 2 -34.53 17.37 7.13
C ASP A 2 -33.82 16.34 8.02
N GLY A 3 -34.57 15.74 8.95
CA GLY A 3 -34.08 14.65 9.80
C GLY A 3 -33.89 13.32 9.08
N ARG A 4 -34.68 13.04 8.01
CA ARG A 4 -34.53 11.78 7.24
C ARG A 4 -33.26 11.81 6.39
N THR A 5 -33.03 12.89 5.65
CA THR A 5 -31.82 13.06 4.85
C THR A 5 -30.56 13.02 5.73
N THR A 6 -30.57 13.70 6.88
CA THR A 6 -29.41 13.74 7.79
C THR A 6 -29.10 12.37 8.38
N GLY A 7 -30.12 11.60 8.79
CA GLY A 7 -29.95 10.21 9.25
C GLY A 7 -29.38 9.31 8.17
N ASP A 8 -29.92 9.37 6.95
CA ASP A 8 -29.47 8.57 5.81
C ASP A 8 -27.99 8.86 5.45
N ARG A 9 -27.53 10.12 5.60
CA ARG A 9 -26.11 10.48 5.40
C ARG A 9 -25.20 9.86 6.48
N VAL A 10 -25.62 9.90 7.74
CA VAL A 10 -24.87 9.30 8.85
C VAL A 10 -24.77 7.78 8.68
N ASP A 11 -25.88 7.13 8.32
CA ASP A 11 -25.92 5.68 8.09
C ASP A 11 -25.03 5.28 6.91
N THR A 12 -25.02 6.07 5.83
CA THR A 12 -24.13 5.87 4.67
C THR A 12 -22.65 5.90 5.09
N LEU A 13 -22.25 6.90 5.89
CA LEU A 13 -20.87 7.01 6.36
C LEU A 13 -20.51 5.88 7.35
N ALA A 14 -21.42 5.54 8.26
CA ALA A 14 -21.23 4.45 9.22
C ALA A 14 -21.07 3.09 8.52
N ALA A 15 -21.88 2.83 7.49
CA ALA A 15 -21.77 1.63 6.68
C ALA A 15 -20.43 1.57 5.93
N ALA A 16 -20.01 2.67 5.29
CA ALA A 16 -18.76 2.70 4.53
C ALA A 16 -17.49 2.55 5.42
N THR A 17 -17.56 3.05 6.65
CA THR A 17 -16.47 3.01 7.64
C THR A 17 -16.44 1.70 8.45
N THR A 18 -17.41 0.81 8.25
CA THR A 18 -17.44 -0.49 8.91
C THR A 18 -16.18 -1.30 8.54
N GLY A 19 -15.53 -1.87 9.56
CA GLY A 19 -14.32 -2.69 9.41
C GLY A 19 -13.02 -1.92 9.21
N LEU A 20 -13.06 -0.58 9.22
CA LEU A 20 -11.83 0.21 9.26
C LEU A 20 -11.11 0.05 10.60
N SER A 21 -9.78 -0.05 10.54
CA SER A 21 -8.87 0.05 11.67
C SER A 21 -8.88 1.46 12.28
N ALA A 22 -8.30 1.61 13.47
CA ALA A 22 -8.22 2.91 14.15
C ALA A 22 -7.47 3.98 13.32
N SER A 23 -6.42 3.59 12.60
CA SER A 23 -5.66 4.48 11.72
C SER A 23 -6.45 4.87 10.47
N GLU A 24 -7.16 3.93 9.84
CA GLU A 24 -8.03 4.23 8.70
C GLU A 24 -9.20 5.14 9.10
N MET A 25 -9.82 4.89 10.27
CA MET A 25 -10.86 5.75 10.84
C MET A 25 -10.36 7.17 11.11
N GLN A 26 -9.13 7.31 11.62
CA GLN A 26 -8.52 8.62 11.83
C GLN A 26 -8.34 9.38 10.51
N ARG A 27 -7.90 8.70 9.44
CA ARG A 27 -7.76 9.32 8.10
C ARG A 27 -9.10 9.75 7.51
N VAL A 28 -10.17 8.97 7.70
CA VAL A 28 -11.52 9.40 7.32
C VAL A 28 -11.95 10.62 8.14
N ALA A 29 -11.65 10.64 9.45
CA ALA A 29 -11.97 11.76 10.33
C ALA A 29 -11.23 13.05 9.97
N GLU A 30 -10.00 12.96 9.46
CA GLU A 30 -9.24 14.11 8.92
C GLU A 30 -9.95 14.78 7.73
N GLN A 31 -10.77 14.04 6.98
CA GLN A 31 -11.63 14.56 5.91
C GLN A 31 -13.02 15.00 6.40
N GLY A 32 -13.23 15.07 7.73
CA GLY A 32 -14.54 15.30 8.35
C GLY A 32 -15.22 16.60 7.93
N THR A 33 -14.47 17.69 7.73
CA THR A 33 -15.03 18.97 7.26
C THR A 33 -15.60 18.86 5.85
N LEU A 34 -14.89 18.18 4.95
CA LEU A 34 -15.33 17.95 3.57
C LEU A 34 -16.60 17.09 3.53
N LEU A 35 -16.62 16.01 4.34
CA LEU A 35 -17.78 15.13 4.46
C LEU A 35 -19.00 15.87 5.06
N ALA A 36 -18.80 16.73 6.05
CA ALA A 36 -19.88 17.51 6.67
C ALA A 36 -20.48 18.55 5.71
N GLN A 37 -19.65 19.21 4.91
CA GLN A 37 -20.11 20.15 3.87
C GLN A 37 -20.93 19.41 2.81
N ALA A 38 -20.41 18.31 2.27
CA ALA A 38 -21.12 17.51 1.27
C ALA A 38 -22.40 16.87 1.82
N ALA A 39 -22.45 16.52 3.10
CA ALA A 39 -23.68 16.03 3.74
C ALA A 39 -24.80 17.08 3.68
N SER A 40 -24.44 18.37 3.72
CA SER A 40 -25.39 19.49 3.76
C SER A 40 -25.74 20.01 2.36
N GLU A 41 -24.80 19.98 1.42
CA GLU A 41 -24.92 20.69 0.14
C GLU A 41 -25.04 19.75 -1.06
N ALA A 42 -24.51 18.54 -0.98
CA ALA A 42 -24.44 17.64 -2.13
C ALA A 42 -25.70 16.79 -2.28
N SER A 43 -25.99 16.40 -3.52
CA SER A 43 -26.97 15.36 -3.80
C SER A 43 -26.54 14.03 -3.15
N GLU A 44 -27.50 13.14 -2.94
CA GLU A 44 -27.24 11.85 -2.30
C GLU A 44 -26.19 11.02 -3.07
N ARG A 45 -26.24 11.06 -4.40
CA ARG A 45 -25.28 10.37 -5.27
C ARG A 45 -23.87 10.94 -5.13
N GLU A 46 -23.74 12.26 -5.09
CA GLU A 46 -22.46 12.94 -4.92
C GLU A 46 -21.87 12.66 -3.54
N TYR A 47 -22.71 12.68 -2.50
CA TYR A 47 -22.29 12.34 -1.15
C TYR A 47 -21.77 10.90 -1.05
N ARG A 48 -22.51 9.91 -1.58
CA ARG A 48 -22.05 8.52 -1.61
C ARG A 48 -20.72 8.36 -2.36
N SER A 49 -20.61 9.01 -3.51
CA SER A 49 -19.39 8.94 -4.33
C SER A 49 -18.18 9.57 -3.61
N LEU A 50 -18.40 10.61 -2.81
CA LEU A 50 -17.37 11.22 -1.97
C LEU A 50 -16.99 10.32 -0.79
N VAL A 51 -17.96 9.73 -0.09
CA VAL A 51 -17.72 8.78 1.00
C VAL A 51 -16.89 7.60 0.51
N ASP A 52 -17.27 6.99 -0.61
CA ASP A 52 -16.53 5.87 -1.20
C ASP A 52 -15.09 6.25 -1.56
N ARG A 53 -14.89 7.46 -2.10
CA ARG A 53 -13.55 7.98 -2.42
C ARG A 53 -12.70 8.19 -1.17
N VAL A 54 -13.24 8.86 -0.15
CA VAL A 54 -12.53 9.17 1.09
C VAL A 54 -12.15 7.87 1.81
N VAL A 55 -13.09 6.94 1.93
CA VAL A 55 -12.85 5.65 2.55
C VAL A 55 -11.88 4.80 1.72
N GLY A 56 -12.00 4.79 0.39
CA GLY A 56 -11.07 4.10 -0.50
C GLY A 56 -9.64 4.62 -0.34
N SER A 57 -9.45 5.95 -0.37
CA SER A 57 -8.15 6.57 -0.13
C SER A 57 -7.59 6.25 1.25
N ALA A 58 -8.44 6.23 2.29
CA ALA A 58 -8.02 5.91 3.64
C ALA A 58 -7.52 4.45 3.78
N ARG A 59 -8.04 3.53 2.96
CA ARG A 59 -7.56 2.14 2.84
C ARG A 59 -6.29 2.03 1.99
N ASP A 60 -6.19 2.80 0.90
CA ASP A 60 -5.05 2.74 -0.02
C ASP A 60 -3.77 3.35 0.58
N ASP A 61 -3.87 4.29 1.52
CA ASP A 61 -2.71 4.84 2.24
C ASP A 61 -1.97 3.81 3.12
N ASP A 62 -2.61 2.68 3.48
CA ASP A 62 -1.91 1.52 4.05
C ASP A 62 -0.91 0.92 3.08
N GLY A 63 -1.08 1.08 1.76
CA GLY A 63 -0.15 0.65 0.73
C GLY A 63 1.19 1.42 0.79
N THR A 64 1.12 2.73 1.02
CA THR A 64 2.30 3.58 1.20
C THR A 64 2.99 3.25 2.53
N GLU A 65 2.23 3.14 3.62
CA GLU A 65 2.79 2.75 4.92
C GLU A 65 3.39 1.33 4.90
N ARG A 66 2.77 0.40 4.18
CA ARG A 66 3.27 -0.97 3.98
C ARG A 66 4.57 -0.96 3.19
N LEU A 67 4.65 -0.22 2.08
CA LEU A 67 5.88 -0.12 1.30
C LEU A 67 7.00 0.52 2.11
N GLU A 68 6.72 1.58 2.87
CA GLU A 68 7.70 2.20 3.76
C GLU A 68 8.17 1.25 4.88
N ARG A 69 7.28 0.45 5.47
CA ARG A 69 7.66 -0.62 6.41
C ARG A 69 8.52 -1.70 5.75
N GLN A 70 8.19 -2.11 4.51
CA GLN A 70 8.98 -3.07 3.74
C GLN A 70 10.38 -2.54 3.42
N ARG A 71 10.49 -1.26 3.03
CA ARG A 71 11.77 -0.56 2.80
C ARG A 71 12.63 -0.54 4.06
N ARG A 72 12.05 -0.22 5.22
CA ARG A 72 12.77 -0.24 6.51
C ARG A 72 13.19 -1.64 6.96
N SER A 73 12.45 -2.67 6.54
CA SER A 73 12.76 -4.08 6.87
C SER A 73 13.83 -4.70 5.98
N ALA A 74 14.32 -3.94 4.99
CA ALA A 74 15.33 -4.42 4.05
C ALA A 74 16.66 -4.66 4.77
N ARG A 75 17.27 -5.81 4.50
CA ARG A 75 18.54 -6.23 5.10
C ARG A 75 19.28 -7.16 4.16
N LEU A 76 20.60 -7.05 4.15
CA LEU A 76 21.48 -7.90 3.35
C LEU A 76 22.67 -8.29 4.19
N ARG A 77 23.02 -9.57 4.16
CA ARG A 77 24.27 -10.10 4.68
C ARG A 77 24.95 -10.92 3.61
N TRP A 78 26.26 -10.80 3.53
CA TRP A 78 27.12 -11.71 2.79
C TRP A 78 28.19 -12.29 3.72
N TRP A 79 28.73 -13.44 3.33
CA TRP A 79 29.82 -14.10 4.05
C TRP A 79 30.52 -15.09 3.14
N THR A 80 31.74 -15.47 3.51
CA THR A 80 32.45 -16.59 2.90
C THR A 80 32.29 -17.81 3.80
N GLY A 81 31.90 -18.95 3.22
CA GLY A 81 31.80 -20.23 3.91
C GLY A 81 33.18 -20.82 4.22
N ASN A 82 33.21 -21.84 5.06
CA ASN A 82 34.46 -22.53 5.41
C ASN A 82 35.08 -23.28 4.20
N ASP A 83 34.27 -23.56 3.19
CA ASP A 83 34.65 -24.12 1.89
C ASP A 83 35.21 -23.05 0.92
N GLY A 84 35.29 -21.78 1.36
CA GLY A 84 35.72 -20.65 0.54
C GLY A 84 34.62 -20.08 -0.36
N MET A 85 33.41 -20.64 -0.36
CA MET A 85 32.32 -20.18 -1.22
C MET A 85 31.71 -18.88 -0.70
N TRP A 86 31.51 -17.90 -1.57
CA TRP A 86 30.83 -16.66 -1.21
C TRP A 86 29.31 -16.86 -1.23
N ASN A 87 28.64 -16.39 -0.18
CA ASN A 87 27.22 -16.56 0.05
C ASN A 87 26.56 -15.20 0.33
N LEU A 88 25.28 -15.08 -0.03
CA LEU A 88 24.45 -13.91 0.24
C LEU A 88 23.06 -14.34 0.76
N ALA A 89 22.49 -13.56 1.68
CA ALA A 89 21.10 -13.69 2.10
C ALA A 89 20.52 -12.31 2.40
N GLY A 90 19.33 -12.02 1.88
CA GLY A 90 18.70 -10.72 2.07
C GLY A 90 17.18 -10.76 2.03
N THR A 91 16.57 -9.68 2.52
CA THR A 91 15.16 -9.36 2.40
C THR A 91 15.06 -7.95 1.85
N PHE A 92 14.22 -7.73 0.85
CA PHE A 92 14.09 -6.45 0.17
C PHE A 92 12.62 -6.06 0.02
N ASP A 93 12.36 -4.76 -0.11
CA ASP A 93 11.06 -4.30 -0.59
C ASP A 93 10.84 -4.78 -2.05
N PRO A 94 9.59 -4.95 -2.49
CA PRO A 94 9.31 -5.58 -3.78
C PRO A 94 9.90 -4.83 -4.99
N VAL A 95 10.09 -3.51 -4.89
CA VAL A 95 10.67 -2.71 -5.98
C VAL A 95 12.16 -3.01 -6.09
N ARG A 96 12.92 -2.87 -5.00
CA ARG A 96 14.36 -3.16 -4.99
C ARG A 96 14.67 -4.63 -5.21
N GLY A 97 13.83 -5.53 -4.70
CA GLY A 97 13.97 -6.98 -4.91
C GLY A 97 13.94 -7.36 -6.39
N THR A 98 12.95 -6.85 -7.12
CA THR A 98 12.81 -7.08 -8.56
C THR A 98 14.01 -6.54 -9.35
N GLU A 99 14.50 -5.35 -8.99
CA GLU A 99 15.67 -4.74 -9.63
C GLU A 99 16.95 -5.56 -9.39
N LEU A 100 17.19 -6.01 -8.16
CA LEU A 100 18.34 -6.84 -7.82
C LEU A 100 18.28 -8.19 -8.54
N GLU A 101 17.10 -8.82 -8.57
CA GLU A 101 16.87 -10.09 -9.26
C GLU A 101 17.19 -9.99 -10.76
N ALA A 102 16.73 -8.93 -11.43
CA ALA A 102 17.01 -8.71 -12.84
C ALA A 102 18.53 -8.56 -13.11
N ARG A 103 19.23 -7.78 -12.28
CA ARG A 103 20.68 -7.57 -12.41
C ARG A 103 21.48 -8.84 -12.18
N LEU A 104 21.13 -9.62 -11.15
CA LEU A 104 21.79 -10.89 -10.84
C LEU A 104 21.59 -11.88 -11.99
N ARG A 105 20.36 -12.03 -12.47
CA ARG A 105 20.05 -12.94 -13.57
C ARG A 105 20.81 -12.59 -14.84
N SER A 106 20.79 -11.33 -15.25
CA SER A 106 21.53 -10.86 -16.43
C SER A 106 23.04 -11.12 -16.29
N THR A 107 23.59 -10.92 -15.09
CA THR A 107 25.01 -11.20 -14.83
C THR A 107 25.33 -12.69 -14.88
N ILE A 108 24.49 -13.53 -14.28
CA ILE A 108 24.61 -15.00 -14.31
C ILE A 108 24.51 -15.51 -15.74
N GLU A 109 23.54 -15.05 -16.51
CA GLU A 109 23.40 -15.40 -17.93
C GLU A 109 24.67 -15.03 -18.71
N ALA A 110 25.21 -13.82 -18.53
CA ALA A 110 26.44 -13.41 -19.20
C ALA A 110 27.66 -14.26 -18.80
N LEU A 111 27.79 -14.62 -17.51
CA LEU A 111 28.92 -15.40 -16.99
C LEU A 111 28.88 -16.88 -17.41
N PHE A 112 27.68 -17.47 -17.44
CA PHE A 112 27.50 -18.92 -17.65
C PHE A 112 26.98 -19.30 -19.03
N HIS A 113 26.63 -18.34 -19.89
CA HIS A 113 26.25 -18.59 -21.29
C HIS A 113 27.28 -18.07 -22.31
N GLY A 114 28.49 -17.70 -21.88
CA GLY A 114 29.67 -17.55 -22.72
C GLY A 114 30.38 -18.88 -23.01
N GLN A 115 29.90 -19.60 -24.03
CA GLN A 115 30.43 -20.81 -24.73
C GLN A 115 30.86 -22.07 -23.93
N PRO A 116 30.26 -23.25 -24.19
CA PRO A 116 30.98 -24.53 -24.08
C PRO A 116 31.98 -24.69 -25.25
N PRO A 117 33.13 -25.35 -25.04
CA PRO A 117 34.13 -25.53 -26.08
C PRO A 117 33.65 -26.52 -27.15
N ALA A 118 33.86 -26.14 -28.42
CA ALA A 118 34.18 -27.04 -29.52
C ALA A 118 35.20 -26.34 -30.42
#